data_AF-A0A2T5HJY2-F1
#
_entry.id   AF-A0A2T5HJY2-F1
#
_cell.length_a   1.000
_cell.length_b   1.000
_cell.length_c   1.000
_cell.angle_alpha   90.00
_cell.angle_beta   90.00
_cell.angle_gamma   90.00
#
_symmetry.space_group_name_H-M   'P 1'
#
loop_
_entity.id
_entity.type
_entity.pdbx_description
1 polymer ?
#
loop_
_entity_poly.entity_id
_entity_poly.type
_entity_poly.pdbx_seq_one_letter_code
_entity_poly.pdbx_strand_id
1 'polypeptide(L)'
;MVDLAFLDLDSEGRIISHDALAKRFLDMKPHYIRKNGARFFTPDPSHTFLRALLAACDDVNPVSTVFNPSEDTRDPFLQINVLPFQPGLARVVLFWAHSDTEISETEDPAPSVSVLSARERDVLELAAEGLRRDRIAYKLNISLPTVDMHARNLRRKLSALTTSEAVAIAVKMKLL
;
A
#
# COMPACT_ATOMS: atom_id res chain seq x y z
N MET A 1 -11.85 11.19 -4.18
CA MET A 1 -11.49 9.78 -4.52
C MET A 1 -10.80 9.17 -3.30
N VAL A 2 -10.72 7.83 -3.15
CA VAL A 2 -9.98 7.18 -2.03
C VAL A 2 -8.60 6.77 -2.50
N ASP A 3 -7.56 7.30 -1.86
CA ASP A 3 -6.18 6.89 -2.06
C ASP A 3 -5.78 5.82 -1.06
N LEU A 4 -4.80 5.02 -1.46
CA LEU A 4 -4.33 3.88 -0.71
C LEU A 4 -2.80 3.86 -0.68
N ALA A 5 -2.22 3.76 0.52
CA ALA A 5 -0.78 3.65 0.74
C ALA A 5 -0.43 2.42 1.59
N PHE A 6 0.82 1.98 1.48
CA PHE A 6 1.35 0.93 2.35
C PHE A 6 2.62 1.35 3.11
N LEU A 7 2.71 0.86 4.33
CA LEU A 7 3.87 0.95 5.20
C LEU A 7 4.18 -0.45 5.73
N ASP A 8 5.44 -0.86 5.75
CA ASP A 8 5.88 -2.00 6.53
C ASP A 8 6.54 -1.47 7.80
N LEU A 9 6.02 -1.89 8.95
CA LEU A 9 6.40 -1.39 10.27
C LEU A 9 6.91 -2.53 11.15
N ASP A 10 7.82 -2.24 12.08
CA ASP A 10 8.10 -3.14 13.20
C ASP A 10 7.04 -3.01 14.32
N SER A 11 7.17 -3.82 15.37
CA SER A 11 6.25 -3.83 16.52
C SER A 11 6.19 -2.50 17.29
N GLU A 12 7.19 -1.64 17.13
CA GLU A 12 7.24 -0.31 17.76
C GLU A 12 6.67 0.79 16.85
N GLY A 13 6.28 0.45 15.62
CA GLY A 13 5.76 1.38 14.61
C GLY A 13 6.83 2.07 13.79
N ARG A 14 8.08 1.60 13.83
CA ARG A 14 9.17 2.12 12.99
C ARG A 14 8.93 1.76 11.55
N ILE A 15 9.04 2.73 10.65
CA ILE A 15 8.89 2.50 9.21
C ILE A 15 10.14 1.80 8.66
N ILE A 16 9.96 0.58 8.17
CA ILE A 16 10.99 -0.25 7.53
C ILE A 16 10.95 -0.05 6.01
N SER A 17 9.76 -0.04 5.41
CA SER A 17 9.54 0.26 3.98
C SER A 17 8.17 0.89 3.71
N HIS A 18 7.99 1.48 2.54
CA HIS A 18 6.75 2.16 2.14
C HIS A 18 6.62 2.31 0.61
N ASP A 19 5.42 2.53 0.06
CA ASP A 19 5.27 2.96 -1.35
C ASP A 19 5.53 4.46 -1.56
N ALA A 20 5.54 4.85 -2.83
CA ALA A 20 5.51 6.25 -3.25
C ALA A 20 4.30 7.02 -2.70
N LEU A 21 3.12 6.39 -2.59
CA LEU A 21 1.94 7.04 -2.04
C LEU A 21 2.07 7.28 -0.53
N ALA A 22 2.54 6.30 0.24
CA ALA A 22 2.87 6.47 1.66
C ALA A 22 3.94 7.55 1.84
N LYS A 23 5.02 7.53 1.04
CA LYS A 23 6.06 8.56 1.09
C LYS A 23 5.44 9.95 0.96
N ARG A 24 4.61 10.14 -0.07
CA ARG A 24 3.97 11.41 -0.36
C ARG A 24 3.00 11.83 0.76
N PHE A 25 2.18 10.91 1.24
CA PHE A 25 1.30 11.15 2.38
C PHE A 25 2.08 11.62 3.61
N LEU A 26 3.16 10.91 3.96
CA LEU A 26 4.02 11.23 5.11
C LEU A 26 4.76 12.56 4.94
N ASP A 27 5.18 12.90 3.72
CA ASP A 27 5.83 14.18 3.42
C ASP A 27 4.83 15.35 3.54
N MET A 28 3.57 15.13 3.14
CA MET A 28 2.48 16.11 3.27
C MET A 28 1.96 16.26 4.71
N LYS A 29 1.99 15.19 5.49
CA LYS A 29 1.46 15.12 6.86
C LYS A 29 2.55 14.66 7.83
N PRO A 30 3.58 15.49 8.09
CA PRO A 30 4.74 15.09 8.87
C PRO A 30 4.45 14.82 10.35
N HIS A 31 3.27 15.22 10.86
CA HIS A 31 2.86 14.95 12.25
C HIS A 31 2.61 13.46 12.53
N TYR A 32 2.37 12.64 11.51
CA TYR A 32 2.37 11.18 11.66
C TYR A 32 3.76 10.58 11.85
N ILE A 33 4.82 11.38 11.68
CA ILE A 33 6.21 10.96 11.86
C ILE A 33 6.76 11.52 13.18
N ARG A 34 7.03 10.64 14.16
CA ARG A 34 7.95 10.99 15.25
C ARG A 34 9.40 10.83 14.76
N LYS A 35 10.21 11.89 14.92
CA LYS A 35 11.63 11.90 14.57
C LYS A 35 12.46 11.71 15.84
N ASN A 36 13.15 10.57 15.96
CA ASN A 36 14.18 10.36 16.98
C ASN A 36 15.31 9.48 16.39
N GLY A 37 15.90 9.92 15.27
CA GLY A 37 16.85 9.13 14.48
C GLY A 37 16.22 8.08 13.54
N ALA A 38 14.99 7.63 13.80
CA ALA A 38 14.17 6.79 12.92
C ALA A 38 12.77 7.41 12.68
N ARG A 39 12.13 7.13 11.53
CA ARG A 39 10.76 7.58 11.20
C ARG A 39 9.76 6.56 11.76
N PHE A 40 8.93 6.96 12.73
CA PHE A 40 7.85 6.13 13.28
C PHE A 40 6.50 6.60 12.78
N PHE A 41 5.61 5.69 12.39
CA PHE A 41 4.23 6.01 12.02
C PHE A 41 3.30 5.78 13.22
N THR A 42 2.56 6.82 13.62
CA THR A 42 1.59 6.74 14.73
C THR A 42 0.32 7.53 14.41
N PRO A 43 -0.79 6.86 14.08
CA PRO A 43 -2.12 7.47 13.94
C PRO A 43 -2.77 7.68 15.32
N ASP A 44 -3.92 8.37 15.38
CA ASP A 44 -4.69 8.65 16.58
C ASP A 44 -5.97 7.77 16.63
N PRO A 45 -6.25 7.01 17.70
CA PRO A 45 -5.47 6.82 18.94
C PRO A 45 -4.25 5.91 18.79
N SER A 46 -3.08 6.42 19.16
CA SER A 46 -1.79 5.73 19.01
C SER A 46 -1.71 4.41 19.79
N HIS A 47 -2.29 4.32 20.98
CA HIS A 47 -2.21 3.12 21.81
C HIS A 47 -2.93 1.92 21.19
N THR A 48 -4.09 2.14 20.55
CA THR A 48 -4.84 1.05 19.90
C THR A 48 -4.09 0.54 18.69
N PHE A 49 -3.49 1.44 17.91
CA PHE A 49 -2.66 1.09 16.77
C PHE A 49 -1.42 0.28 17.17
N LEU A 50 -0.67 0.71 18.19
CA LEU A 50 0.51 -0.01 18.69
C LEU A 50 0.15 -1.42 19.18
N ARG A 51 -1.02 -1.60 19.83
CA ARG A 51 -1.50 -2.94 20.22
C ARG A 51 -1.76 -3.85 19.02
N ALA A 52 -2.30 -3.31 17.93
CA ALA A 52 -2.47 -4.09 16.70
C ALA A 52 -1.15 -4.43 16.03
N LEU A 53 -0.16 -3.54 16.06
CA LEU A 53 1.19 -3.86 15.59
C LEU A 53 1.81 -5.00 16.39
N LEU A 54 1.75 -4.92 17.73
CA LEU A 54 2.21 -6.00 18.60
C LEU A 54 1.53 -7.33 18.27
N ALA A 55 0.20 -7.32 18.10
CA ALA A 55 -0.56 -8.53 17.78
C ALA A 55 -0.24 -9.06 16.36
N ALA A 56 0.01 -8.19 15.40
CA ALA A 56 0.36 -8.59 14.03
C ALA A 56 1.79 -9.12 13.91
N CYS A 57 2.70 -8.62 14.75
CA CYS A 57 4.10 -9.05 14.82
C CYS A 57 4.33 -10.24 15.76
N ASP A 58 3.30 -10.80 16.40
CA ASP A 58 3.43 -11.95 17.29
C ASP A 58 3.92 -13.19 16.52
N ASP A 59 5.04 -13.77 16.96
CA ASP A 59 5.68 -14.89 16.27
C ASP A 59 4.92 -16.23 16.43
N VAL A 60 4.01 -16.33 17.40
CA VAL A 60 3.30 -17.58 17.74
C VAL A 60 1.88 -17.58 17.16
N ASN A 61 1.17 -16.46 17.31
CA ASN A 61 -0.22 -16.32 16.89
C ASN A 61 -0.50 -14.90 16.37
N PRO A 62 -0.05 -14.58 15.14
CA PRO A 62 -0.20 -13.26 14.58
C PRO A 62 -1.67 -12.95 14.21
N VAL A 63 -2.13 -11.74 14.55
CA VAL A 63 -3.52 -11.30 14.36
C VAL A 63 -3.60 -10.11 13.42
N SER A 64 -4.48 -10.20 12.42
CA SER A 64 -4.83 -9.07 11.55
C SER A 64 -5.86 -8.17 12.23
N THR A 65 -5.66 -6.85 12.18
CA THR A 65 -6.57 -5.86 12.77
C THR A 65 -7.04 -4.87 11.73
N VAL A 66 -8.32 -4.53 11.75
CA VAL A 66 -8.92 -3.46 10.93
C VAL A 66 -9.37 -2.34 11.84
N PHE A 67 -8.90 -1.14 11.56
CA PHE A 67 -9.33 0.09 12.21
C PHE A 67 -10.18 0.90 11.24
N ASN A 68 -11.32 1.38 11.73
CA ASN A 68 -12.10 2.42 11.09
C ASN A 68 -12.05 3.63 12.03
N PRO A 69 -11.24 4.64 11.73
CA PRO A 69 -11.14 5.84 12.57
C PRO A 69 -12.52 6.50 12.69
N SER A 70 -12.92 6.83 13.92
CA SER A 70 -14.21 7.50 14.17
C SER A 70 -14.19 8.94 13.65
N GLU A 71 -15.36 9.51 13.36
CA GLU A 71 -15.52 10.91 12.90
C GLU A 71 -14.90 11.94 13.87
N ASP A 72 -14.75 11.58 15.16
CA ASP A 72 -14.09 12.40 16.19
C ASP A 72 -12.55 12.42 16.10
N THR A 73 -11.94 11.63 15.22
CA THR A 73 -10.48 11.64 15.03
C THR A 73 -10.07 12.76 14.07
N ARG A 74 -8.89 13.36 14.30
CA ARG A 74 -8.28 14.31 13.34
C ARG A 74 -7.64 13.60 12.14
N ASP A 75 -7.80 12.29 12.05
CA ASP A 75 -7.13 11.45 11.07
C ASP A 75 -7.90 11.45 9.74
N PRO A 76 -7.23 11.64 8.59
CA PRO A 76 -7.87 11.62 7.28
C PRO A 76 -8.18 10.20 6.80
N PHE A 77 -7.82 9.19 7.61
CA PHE A 77 -7.92 7.79 7.25
C PHE A 77 -9.38 7.34 7.35
N LEU A 78 -9.87 6.73 6.28
CA LEU A 78 -11.15 6.02 6.26
C LEU A 78 -11.02 4.64 6.92
N GLN A 79 -9.86 4.01 6.74
CA GLN A 79 -9.57 2.68 7.25
C GLN A 79 -8.05 2.47 7.35
N ILE A 80 -7.61 1.72 8.37
CA ILE A 80 -6.23 1.27 8.51
C ILE A 80 -6.26 -0.24 8.76
N ASN A 81 -5.63 -1.02 7.88
CA ASN A 81 -5.46 -2.45 8.10
C ASN A 81 -4.04 -2.73 8.58
N VAL A 82 -3.91 -3.46 9.67
CA VAL A 82 -2.63 -3.97 10.18
C VAL A 82 -2.61 -5.47 9.95
N LEU A 83 -1.66 -5.92 9.13
CA LEU A 83 -1.58 -7.29 8.65
C LEU A 83 -0.23 -7.89 9.07
N PRO A 84 -0.20 -9.15 9.56
CA PRO A 84 1.05 -9.89 9.68
C PRO A 84 1.76 -9.96 8.33
N PHE A 85 3.08 -9.74 8.31
CA PHE A 85 3.84 -9.76 7.05
C PHE A 85 5.07 -10.67 7.12
N GLN A 86 5.94 -10.47 8.10
CA GLN A 86 7.12 -11.30 8.39
C GLN A 86 7.33 -11.36 9.91
N PRO A 87 8.14 -12.29 10.44
CA PRO A 87 8.48 -12.29 11.87
C PRO A 87 8.96 -10.90 12.32
N GLY A 88 8.28 -10.34 13.33
CA GLY A 88 8.54 -8.98 13.82
C GLY A 88 8.10 -7.82 12.92
N LEU A 89 7.50 -8.06 11.75
CA LEU A 89 7.05 -7.02 10.81
C LEU A 89 5.56 -7.13 10.45
N ALA A 90 4.89 -5.99 10.50
CA ALA A 90 3.50 -5.82 10.07
C ALA A 90 3.43 -4.96 8.81
N ARG A 91 2.54 -5.33 7.89
CA ARG A 91 2.12 -4.47 6.77
C ARG A 91 0.90 -3.68 7.15
N VAL A 92 1.02 -2.37 7.10
CA VAL A 92 -0.05 -1.40 7.34
C VAL A 92 -0.54 -0.86 6.00
N VAL A 93 -1.84 -1.01 5.74
CA VAL A 93 -2.53 -0.47 4.57
C VAL A 93 -3.41 0.68 5.03
N LEU A 94 -3.13 1.87 4.50
CA LEU A 94 -3.84 3.11 4.80
C LEU A 94 -4.82 3.42 3.68
N PHE A 95 -6.08 3.67 4.01
CA PHE A 95 -7.09 4.19 3.11
C PHE A 95 -7.43 5.62 3.55
N TRP A 96 -7.33 6.61 2.68
CA TRP A 96 -7.70 7.99 3.02
C TRP A 96 -8.46 8.67 1.88
N ALA A 97 -9.34 9.60 2.22
CA ALA A 97 -10.04 10.42 1.24
C ALA A 97 -9.17 11.61 0.81
N HIS A 98 -9.08 11.86 -0.50
CA HIS A 98 -8.35 13.00 -1.04
C HIS A 98 -9.20 13.72 -2.10
N SER A 99 -9.12 15.06 -2.14
CA SER A 99 -9.69 15.92 -3.17
C SER A 99 -8.71 16.05 -4.35
N ASP A 100 -9.18 16.00 -5.59
CA ASP A 100 -8.33 15.92 -6.80
C ASP A 100 -7.24 17.03 -6.89
N THR A 101 -7.41 18.13 -6.14
CA THR A 101 -6.53 19.31 -6.17
C THR A 101 -5.08 19.09 -5.73
N GLU A 102 -4.74 18.10 -4.90
CA GLU A 102 -3.34 17.96 -4.44
C GLU A 102 -2.49 16.97 -5.25
N ILE A 103 -3.04 16.27 -6.27
CA ILE A 103 -2.27 15.47 -7.24
C ILE A 103 -2.07 16.30 -8.52
N SER A 104 -1.30 17.39 -8.45
CA SER A 104 -0.80 18.04 -9.66
C SER A 104 0.30 17.16 -10.25
N GLU A 105 -0.07 16.51 -11.34
CA GLU A 105 0.80 15.84 -12.30
C GLU A 105 1.92 16.78 -12.73
N THR A 106 3.15 16.27 -12.79
CA THR A 106 4.13 16.80 -13.74
C THR A 106 4.09 15.84 -14.92
N GLU A 107 3.40 16.28 -15.97
CA GLU A 107 3.47 15.70 -17.32
C GLU A 107 4.90 15.78 -17.86
N ASP A 108 5.43 14.67 -18.40
CA ASP A 108 5.92 14.58 -19.79
C ASP A 108 6.33 13.11 -20.16
N PRO A 109 6.52 12.74 -21.44
CA PRO A 109 5.95 11.52 -22.00
C PRO A 109 7.03 10.52 -22.40
N ALA A 110 7.18 9.44 -21.64
CA ALA A 110 7.62 8.13 -22.12
C ALA A 110 7.41 7.10 -21.01
N PRO A 111 6.76 5.96 -21.27
CA PRO A 111 6.54 4.93 -20.27
C PRO A 111 7.84 4.14 -20.13
N SER A 112 8.68 4.56 -19.19
CA SER A 112 9.84 3.79 -18.76
C SER A 112 9.42 2.81 -17.66
N VAL A 113 9.97 1.59 -17.74
CA VAL A 113 9.78 0.46 -16.81
C VAL A 113 9.98 0.85 -15.33
N SER A 114 10.66 1.97 -15.06
CA SER A 114 10.95 2.53 -13.73
C SER A 114 9.73 3.05 -12.96
N VAL A 115 8.54 3.14 -13.57
CA VAL A 115 7.33 3.65 -12.90
C VAL A 115 6.64 2.57 -12.04
N LEU A 116 6.79 1.29 -12.39
CA LEU A 116 6.17 0.18 -11.67
C LEU A 116 7.06 -0.30 -10.51
N SER A 117 6.46 -0.42 -9.33
CA SER A 117 7.06 -1.07 -8.17
C SER A 117 7.24 -2.56 -8.42
N ALA A 118 8.13 -3.21 -7.66
CA ALA A 118 8.36 -4.65 -7.76
C ALA A 118 7.04 -5.45 -7.67
N ARG A 119 6.18 -5.13 -6.70
CA ARG A 119 4.91 -5.85 -6.51
C ARG A 119 3.88 -5.60 -7.61
N GLU A 120 3.84 -4.41 -8.19
CA GLU A 120 2.98 -4.15 -9.36
C GLU A 120 3.46 -4.94 -10.58
N ARG A 121 4.79 -5.09 -10.73
CA ARG A 121 5.39 -5.90 -11.79
C ARG A 121 5.11 -7.38 -11.59
N ASP A 122 5.28 -7.91 -10.38
CA ASP A 122 4.91 -9.30 -10.03
C ASP A 122 3.44 -9.58 -10.38
N VAL A 123 2.53 -8.66 -10.03
CA VAL A 123 1.10 -8.82 -10.35
C VAL A 123 0.83 -8.72 -11.85
N LEU A 124 1.52 -7.82 -12.56
CA LEU A 124 1.41 -7.67 -14.02
C LEU A 124 1.89 -8.93 -14.75
N GLU A 125 3.03 -9.50 -14.37
CA GLU A 125 3.59 -10.72 -14.95
C GLU A 125 2.65 -11.91 -14.76
N LEU A 126 2.18 -12.13 -13.53
CA LEU A 126 1.25 -13.22 -13.24
C LEU A 126 -0.11 -13.01 -13.92
N ALA A 127 -0.58 -11.77 -14.07
CA ALA A 127 -1.78 -11.47 -14.84
C ALA A 127 -1.57 -11.75 -16.34
N ALA A 128 -0.38 -11.49 -16.89
CA ALA A 128 -0.02 -11.80 -18.28
C ALA A 128 0.09 -13.31 -18.53
N GLU A 129 0.50 -14.09 -17.53
CA GLU A 129 0.41 -15.56 -17.52
C GLU A 129 -1.05 -16.07 -17.48
N GLY A 130 -2.05 -15.19 -17.31
CA GLY A 130 -3.47 -15.53 -17.27
C GLY A 130 -3.96 -15.97 -15.88
N LEU A 131 -3.19 -15.73 -14.82
CA LEU A 131 -3.63 -16.10 -13.47
C LEU A 131 -4.76 -15.20 -12.99
N ARG A 132 -5.76 -15.83 -12.38
CA ARG A 132 -6.81 -15.12 -11.63
C ARG A 132 -6.25 -14.56 -10.33
N ARG A 133 -6.85 -13.46 -9.84
CA ARG A 133 -6.39 -12.75 -8.64
C ARG A 133 -6.22 -13.61 -7.38
N ASP A 134 -7.03 -14.66 -7.22
CA ASP A 134 -6.91 -15.64 -6.12
C ASP A 134 -5.65 -16.50 -6.24
N ARG A 135 -5.28 -16.88 -7.47
CA ARG A 135 -4.01 -17.57 -7.74
C ARG A 135 -2.80 -16.65 -7.63
N ILE A 136 -2.94 -15.38 -8.02
CA ILE A 136 -1.90 -14.36 -7.81
C ILE A 136 -1.67 -14.16 -6.31
N ALA A 137 -2.74 -14.03 -5.52
CA ALA A 137 -2.67 -13.88 -4.07
C ALA A 137 -1.90 -15.04 -3.42
N TYR A 138 -2.25 -16.27 -3.83
CA TYR A 138 -1.57 -17.47 -3.39
C TYR A 138 -0.08 -17.49 -3.79
N LYS A 139 0.26 -17.24 -5.07
CA LYS A 139 1.65 -17.25 -5.55
C LYS A 139 2.53 -16.20 -4.86
N LEU A 140 1.98 -15.01 -4.61
CA LEU A 140 2.71 -13.90 -3.99
C LEU A 140 2.67 -13.92 -2.45
N ASN A 141 1.96 -14.89 -1.87
CA ASN A 141 1.71 -15.00 -0.43
C ASN A 141 1.17 -13.69 0.18
N ILE A 142 0.13 -13.13 -0.46
CA ILE A 142 -0.57 -11.91 -0.03
C ILE A 142 -2.09 -12.13 -0.08
N SER A 143 -2.85 -11.22 0.54
CA SER A 143 -4.31 -11.31 0.53
C SER A 143 -4.90 -10.92 -0.84
N LEU A 144 -6.10 -11.43 -1.16
CA LEU A 144 -6.89 -11.02 -2.34
C LEU A 144 -7.07 -9.49 -2.44
N PRO A 145 -7.44 -8.78 -1.35
CA PRO A 145 -7.47 -7.32 -1.34
C PRO A 145 -6.13 -6.66 -1.70
N THR A 146 -5.01 -7.25 -1.28
CA THR A 146 -3.66 -6.76 -1.62
C THR A 146 -3.36 -6.94 -3.11
N VAL A 147 -3.85 -8.02 -3.74
CA VAL A 147 -3.76 -8.18 -5.20
C VAL A 147 -4.62 -7.15 -5.92
N ASP A 148 -5.88 -6.99 -5.52
CA ASP A 148 -6.80 -6.00 -6.12
C ASP A 148 -6.22 -4.57 -6.01
N MET A 149 -5.56 -4.29 -4.90
CA MET A 149 -4.81 -3.06 -4.65
C MET A 149 -3.65 -2.88 -5.63
N HIS A 150 -2.73 -3.85 -5.73
CA HIS A 150 -1.60 -3.76 -6.67
C HIS A 150 -2.10 -3.65 -8.13
N ALA A 151 -3.13 -4.41 -8.51
CA ALA A 151 -3.75 -4.32 -9.84
C ALA A 151 -4.41 -2.96 -10.10
N ARG A 152 -4.99 -2.31 -9.08
CA ARG A 152 -5.51 -0.93 -9.20
C ARG A 152 -4.39 0.08 -9.44
N ASN A 153 -3.32 0.01 -8.66
CA ASN A 153 -2.19 0.94 -8.79
C ASN A 153 -1.47 0.76 -10.13
N LEU A 154 -1.25 -0.50 -10.54
CA LEU A 154 -0.76 -0.87 -11.86
C LEU A 154 -1.60 -0.23 -12.98
N ARG A 155 -2.92 -0.42 -12.94
CA ARG A 155 -3.85 0.16 -13.92
C ARG A 155 -3.77 1.67 -13.97
N ARG A 156 -3.76 2.35 -12.82
CA ARG A 156 -3.59 3.80 -12.76
C ARG A 156 -2.27 4.25 -13.39
N LYS A 157 -1.16 3.58 -13.09
CA LYS A 157 0.17 3.92 -13.62
C LYS A 157 0.32 3.66 -15.12
N LEU A 158 -0.41 2.69 -15.65
CA LEU A 158 -0.44 2.37 -17.08
C LEU A 158 -1.61 3.05 -17.81
N SER A 159 -2.36 3.92 -17.14
CA SER A 159 -3.58 4.57 -17.67
C SER A 159 -4.56 3.58 -18.29
N ALA A 160 -4.74 2.43 -17.64
CA ALA A 160 -5.62 1.34 -18.09
C ALA A 160 -6.91 1.29 -17.25
N LEU A 161 -8.03 0.95 -17.88
CA LEU A 161 -9.31 0.72 -17.21
C LEU A 161 -9.39 -0.67 -16.59
N THR A 162 -8.83 -1.68 -17.28
CA THR A 162 -8.86 -3.08 -16.85
C THR A 162 -7.47 -3.69 -16.72
N THR A 163 -7.34 -4.78 -15.97
CA THR A 163 -6.04 -5.47 -15.82
C THR A 163 -5.60 -6.07 -17.15
N SER A 164 -6.54 -6.56 -17.96
CA SER A 164 -6.24 -7.07 -19.31
C SER A 164 -5.74 -5.95 -20.23
N GLU A 165 -6.31 -4.75 -20.14
CA GLU A 165 -5.81 -3.58 -20.86
C GLU A 165 -4.42 -3.16 -20.36
N ALA A 166 -4.19 -3.19 -19.04
CA ALA A 166 -2.86 -2.93 -18.47
C ALA A 166 -1.81 -3.91 -19.01
N VAL A 167 -2.15 -5.20 -19.14
CA VAL A 167 -1.29 -6.22 -19.78
C VAL A 167 -1.03 -5.89 -21.25
N ALA A 168 -2.07 -5.55 -22.02
CA ALA A 168 -1.90 -5.19 -23.43
C ALA A 168 -0.99 -3.96 -23.62
N ILE A 169 -1.17 -2.94 -22.76
CA ILE A 169 -0.33 -1.75 -22.71
C ILE A 169 1.12 -2.12 -22.36
N ALA A 170 1.33 -2.95 -21.34
CA ALA A 170 2.65 -3.40 -20.93
C ALA A 170 3.39 -4.17 -22.04
N VAL A 171 2.70 -5.06 -22.77
CA VAL A 171 3.27 -5.77 -23.93
C VAL A 171 3.66 -4.78 -25.03
N LYS A 172 2.78 -3.83 -25.37
CA LYS A 172 3.07 -2.79 -26.37
C LYS A 172 4.27 -1.93 -25.99
N MET A 173 4.45 -1.69 -24.69
CA MET A 173 5.54 -0.90 -24.11
C MET A 173 6.80 -1.75 -23.80
N LYS A 174 6.80 -3.06 -24.10
CA LYS A 174 7.91 -3.99 -23.81
C LYS A 174 8.32 -4.02 -22.32
N LEU A 175 7.31 -3.94 -21.44
CA LEU A 175 7.47 -4.05 -19.98
C LEU A 175 7.32 -5.51 -19.49
N LEU A 176 6.99 -6.42 -20.40
CA LEU A 176 6.79 -7.86 -20.25
C LEU A 176 7.57 -8.59 -21.34
#